data_AF-A0A917UFZ3-F1
#
_entry.id   AF-A0A917UFZ3-F1
#
_cell.length_a   1.000
_cell.length_b   1.000
_cell.length_c   1.000
_cell.angle_alpha   90.00
_cell.angle_beta   90.00
_cell.angle_gamma   90.00
#
_symmetry.space_group_name_H-M   'P 1'
#
loop_
_entity.id
_entity.type
_entity.pdbx_description
1 polymer ?
#
loop_
_entity_poly.entity_id
_entity_poly.type
_entity_poly.pdbx_seq_one_letter_code
_entity_poly.pdbx_strand_id
1 'polypeptide(L)'
;MTTVVRVPEELSARVPAEQRGPGLERDAVRLLVSRGTAVSHHAFAGLPCLLRAGDLLVVNTSPTLAAAVTGRSGHARVVVHFSTRGDDGRWAVELREPDGNGTTRARAGTRAGTGVRLPGGGRLVLEEPLSARGERLWWARASVDVRGVLREHGRPIRYSYTTRDQPLSVYQTVFALPSADGAGSAEMPSAARPFTARLVAELVSRGVQFAPVVLHTGVSSAEVHEPPYAERFAVPEASARLINDVKANQERREALPWKGGGGRRAGGRVIAVGTTAVRAVESAAGDDGVVRAAEGWTELVVTPERGVRVVDGLLTGLHEPEASHLLMLEAVAGRAAVDRSYEEALRGLYLWHEFGDVHLILPEENPHTEHCDSNHR
;
A
#
# COMPACT_ATOMS: atom_id res chain seq x y z
N MET A 1 11.90 -8.52 22.62
CA MET A 1 10.54 -8.04 22.99
C MET A 1 10.23 -6.86 22.10
N THR A 2 9.16 -6.93 21.31
CA THR A 2 8.73 -5.81 20.46
C THR A 2 8.13 -4.74 21.34
N THR A 3 8.62 -3.50 21.25
CA THR A 3 7.92 -2.37 21.86
C THR A 3 6.57 -2.30 21.16
N VAL A 4 5.51 -2.72 21.84
CA VAL A 4 4.15 -2.60 21.29
C VAL A 4 3.85 -1.11 21.29
N VAL A 5 4.16 -0.47 20.16
CA VAL A 5 3.82 0.93 19.92
C VAL A 5 2.30 0.99 19.79
N ARG A 6 1.64 1.51 20.82
CA ARG A 6 0.22 1.84 20.77
C ARG A 6 0.08 3.27 20.28
N VAL A 7 -0.67 3.46 19.21
CA VAL A 7 -0.89 4.79 18.63
C VAL A 7 -2.01 5.48 19.41
N PRO A 8 -1.79 6.69 19.95
CA PRO A 8 -2.87 7.49 20.55
C PRO A 8 -3.97 7.80 19.53
N GLU A 9 -5.23 7.78 19.97
CA GLU A 9 -6.40 7.95 19.09
C GLU A 9 -6.43 9.34 18.42
N GLU A 10 -5.76 10.32 19.03
CA GLU A 10 -5.61 11.68 18.52
C GLU A 10 -4.65 11.75 17.31
N LEU A 11 -3.78 10.75 17.15
CA LEU A 11 -2.87 10.66 16.02
C LEU A 11 -3.46 9.93 14.81
N SER A 12 -4.69 9.41 14.91
CA SER A 12 -5.37 8.83 13.75
C SER A 12 -5.84 9.92 12.78
N ALA A 13 -5.46 9.81 11.51
CA ALA A 13 -5.82 10.75 10.45
C ALA A 13 -7.31 10.68 10.05
N ARG A 14 -8.22 11.18 10.90
CA ARG A 14 -9.67 10.97 10.73
C ARG A 14 -10.30 11.58 9.49
N VAL A 15 -9.58 12.49 8.83
CA VAL A 15 -9.93 13.06 7.53
C VAL A 15 -8.70 13.14 6.63
N PRO A 16 -8.88 13.09 5.30
CA PRO A 16 -7.84 13.37 4.31
C PRO A 16 -7.15 14.72 4.50
N ALA A 17 -5.89 14.83 4.07
CA ALA A 17 -5.08 16.04 4.21
C ALA A 17 -5.76 17.29 3.65
N GLU A 18 -6.37 17.18 2.47
CA GLU A 18 -7.08 18.27 1.78
C GLU A 18 -8.35 18.76 2.52
N GLN A 19 -8.78 18.07 3.58
CA GLN A 19 -9.92 18.44 4.41
C GLN A 19 -9.51 18.99 5.78
N ARG A 20 -8.21 19.06 6.09
CA ARG A 20 -7.71 19.53 7.39
C ARG A 20 -7.62 21.05 7.49
N GLY A 21 -7.67 21.75 6.37
CA GLY A 21 -7.56 23.20 6.32
C GLY A 21 -7.75 23.75 4.90
N PRO A 22 -8.04 25.05 4.77
CA PRO A 22 -8.22 25.70 3.48
C PRO A 22 -6.92 25.70 2.67
N GLY A 23 -7.02 25.42 1.37
CA GLY A 23 -5.89 25.46 0.44
C GLY A 23 -4.91 24.28 0.54
N LEU A 24 -5.20 23.27 1.36
CA LEU A 24 -4.40 22.05 1.42
C LEU A 24 -4.76 21.09 0.29
N GLU A 25 -3.73 20.52 -0.34
CA GLU A 25 -3.86 19.40 -1.28
C GLU A 25 -3.50 18.08 -0.59
N ARG A 26 -3.66 16.96 -1.32
CA ARG A 26 -3.33 15.62 -0.82
C ARG A 26 -1.85 15.42 -0.47
N ASP A 27 -0.95 16.23 -1.05
CA ASP A 27 0.49 16.22 -0.74
C ASP A 27 0.84 17.04 0.51
N ALA A 28 -0.15 17.69 1.16
CA ALA A 28 0.02 18.41 2.42
C ALA A 28 0.08 17.48 3.64
N VAL A 29 0.87 16.41 3.52
CA VAL A 29 1.22 15.49 4.61
C VAL A 29 2.69 15.63 4.96
N ARG A 30 3.05 15.18 6.15
CA ARG A 30 4.45 15.13 6.59
C ARG A 30 5.12 13.88 6.05
N LEU A 31 6.43 13.97 5.95
CA LEU A 31 7.29 12.89 5.51
C LEU A 31 8.38 12.67 6.56
N LEU A 32 8.34 11.51 7.22
CA LEU A 32 9.45 11.01 8.02
C LEU A 32 10.45 10.35 7.06
N VAL A 33 11.74 10.58 7.24
CA VAL A 33 12.77 9.90 6.45
C VAL A 33 13.72 9.19 7.40
N SER A 34 13.90 7.89 7.22
CA SER A 34 14.93 7.11 7.92
C SER A 34 16.01 6.62 6.95
N ARG A 35 17.26 6.74 7.38
CA ARG A 35 18.45 6.16 6.74
C ARG A 35 19.16 5.33 7.81
N GLY A 36 18.86 4.04 7.85
CA GLY A 36 19.12 3.22 9.03
C GLY A 36 18.46 3.84 10.27
N THR A 37 19.23 4.06 11.33
CA THR A 37 18.73 4.66 12.59
C THR A 37 18.67 6.19 12.57
N ALA A 38 19.24 6.86 11.56
CA ALA A 38 19.15 8.31 11.43
C ALA A 38 17.76 8.71 10.92
N VAL A 39 17.10 9.65 11.61
CA VAL A 39 15.75 10.10 11.29
C VAL A 39 15.74 11.61 11.02
N SER A 40 14.97 12.04 10.02
CA SER A 40 14.75 13.46 9.71
C SER A 40 13.30 13.72 9.32
N HIS A 41 12.86 14.96 9.48
CA HIS A 41 11.47 15.38 9.30
C HIS A 41 11.33 16.35 8.14
N HIS A 42 10.39 16.06 7.23
CA HIS A 42 10.18 16.81 6.00
C HIS A 42 8.69 17.02 5.75
N ALA A 43 8.36 17.90 4.81
CA ALA A 43 7.06 17.89 4.15
C ALA A 43 7.11 16.93 2.95
N PHE A 44 6.01 16.26 2.62
CA PHE A 44 5.99 15.33 1.48
C PHE A 44 6.24 16.03 0.14
N ALA A 45 5.84 17.29 0.00
CA ALA A 45 6.22 18.13 -1.15
C ALA A 45 7.74 18.27 -1.35
N GLY A 46 8.55 18.01 -0.31
CA GLY A 46 10.02 17.99 -0.37
C GLY A 46 10.62 16.67 -0.89
N LEU A 47 9.82 15.64 -1.17
CA LEU A 47 10.27 14.36 -1.72
C LEU A 47 11.24 14.48 -2.92
N PRO A 48 11.06 15.40 -3.88
CA PRO A 48 11.97 15.54 -5.03
C PRO A 48 13.41 15.94 -4.66
N CYS A 49 13.64 16.46 -3.45
CA CYS A 49 14.97 16.79 -2.94
C CYS A 49 15.64 15.63 -2.18
N LEU A 50 14.87 14.57 -1.86
CA LEU A 50 15.35 13.40 -1.12
C LEU A 50 15.73 12.23 -2.03
N LEU A 51 15.25 12.29 -3.27
CA LEU A 51 15.53 11.32 -4.33
C LEU A 51 16.61 11.85 -5.29
N ARG A 52 17.21 10.93 -6.03
CA ARG A 52 18.31 11.19 -6.97
C ARG A 52 17.89 10.82 -8.38
N ALA A 53 18.51 11.46 -9.36
CA ALA A 53 18.39 11.01 -10.75
C ALA A 53 18.81 9.53 -10.87
N GLY A 54 17.99 8.73 -11.53
CA GLY A 54 18.15 7.28 -11.66
C GLY A 54 17.48 6.45 -10.55
N ASP A 55 16.96 7.06 -9.47
CA ASP A 55 16.05 6.34 -8.57
C ASP A 55 14.79 5.92 -9.33
N LEU A 56 14.30 4.72 -9.02
CA LEU A 56 13.09 4.13 -9.58
C LEU A 56 12.04 3.95 -8.51
N LEU A 57 10.89 4.60 -8.67
CA LEU A 57 9.72 4.40 -7.84
C LEU A 57 8.84 3.30 -8.43
N VAL A 58 8.69 2.18 -7.72
CA VAL A 58 7.74 1.12 -8.10
C VAL A 58 6.37 1.46 -7.52
N VAL A 59 5.38 1.67 -8.38
CA VAL A 59 4.05 2.15 -7.99
C VAL A 59 2.98 1.13 -8.33
N ASN A 60 2.09 0.83 -7.36
CA ASN A 60 0.92 0.01 -7.61
C ASN A 60 -0.14 0.84 -8.34
N THR A 61 -0.56 0.36 -9.51
CA THR A 61 -1.53 1.01 -10.40
C THR A 61 -2.95 0.47 -10.26
N SER A 62 -3.17 -0.46 -9.34
CA SER A 62 -4.51 -1.00 -9.05
C SER A 62 -5.49 0.12 -8.66
N PRO A 63 -6.63 0.27 -9.36
CA PRO A 63 -7.64 1.24 -8.99
C PRO A 63 -8.44 0.75 -7.79
N THR A 64 -8.84 1.65 -6.89
CA THR A 64 -9.74 1.30 -5.79
C THR A 64 -11.17 1.14 -6.30
N LEU A 65 -11.88 0.11 -5.83
CA LEU A 65 -13.26 -0.16 -6.15
C LEU A 65 -14.19 0.44 -5.09
N ALA A 66 -15.41 0.78 -5.50
CA ALA A 66 -16.50 1.13 -4.58
C ALA A 66 -17.07 -0.15 -3.93
N ALA A 67 -16.21 -0.85 -3.20
CA ALA A 67 -16.38 -2.25 -2.84
C ALA A 67 -17.42 -2.55 -1.74
N ALA A 68 -18.02 -1.54 -1.10
CA ALA A 68 -19.06 -1.73 -0.10
C ALA A 68 -20.46 -1.50 -0.68
N VAL A 69 -21.33 -2.51 -0.60
CA VAL A 69 -22.73 -2.43 -1.06
C VAL A 69 -23.69 -2.75 0.07
N THR A 70 -24.71 -1.91 0.26
CA THR A 70 -25.79 -2.21 1.20
C THR A 70 -26.76 -3.22 0.60
N GLY A 71 -27.00 -4.32 1.30
CA GLY A 71 -27.95 -5.36 0.94
C GLY A 71 -28.89 -5.73 2.09
N ARG A 72 -29.66 -6.80 1.90
CA ARG A 72 -30.59 -7.34 2.91
C ARG A 72 -30.44 -8.85 3.06
N SER A 73 -30.28 -9.32 4.30
CA SER A 73 -30.28 -10.74 4.67
C SER A 73 -31.56 -11.01 5.46
N GLY A 74 -32.59 -11.55 4.79
CA GLY A 74 -33.94 -11.58 5.35
C GLY A 74 -34.47 -10.17 5.60
N HIS A 75 -34.85 -9.86 6.84
CA HIS A 75 -35.27 -8.50 7.23
C HIS A 75 -34.12 -7.58 7.67
N ALA A 76 -32.94 -8.13 7.93
CA ALA A 76 -31.79 -7.36 8.42
C ALA A 76 -31.07 -6.63 7.28
N ARG A 77 -30.71 -5.36 7.52
CA ARG A 77 -29.81 -4.59 6.66
C ARG A 77 -28.38 -5.08 6.90
N VAL A 78 -27.66 -5.36 5.81
CA VAL A 78 -26.25 -5.77 5.86
C VAL A 78 -25.42 -4.94 4.88
N VAL A 79 -24.12 -4.88 5.11
CA VAL A 79 -23.17 -4.35 4.13
C VAL A 79 -22.30 -5.51 3.64
N VAL A 80 -22.22 -5.67 2.33
CA VAL A 80 -21.31 -6.61 1.68
C VAL A 80 -20.06 -5.83 1.30
N HIS A 81 -18.91 -6.20 1.84
CA HIS A 81 -17.62 -5.77 1.32
C HIS A 81 -17.16 -6.81 0.30
N PHE A 82 -17.02 -6.39 -0.95
CA PHE A 82 -16.45 -7.22 -2.01
C PHE A 82 -14.93 -7.12 -1.95
N SER A 83 -14.27 -8.27 -1.88
CA SER A 83 -12.84 -8.35 -1.64
C SER A 83 -12.08 -8.62 -2.94
N THR A 84 -12.16 -9.86 -3.41
CA THR A 84 -11.36 -10.34 -4.53
C THR A 84 -12.22 -11.23 -5.39
N ARG A 85 -12.12 -11.07 -6.71
CA ARG A 85 -12.82 -11.93 -7.66
C ARG A 85 -11.92 -13.12 -8.00
N GLY A 86 -12.42 -14.34 -7.76
CA GLY A 86 -11.76 -15.58 -8.16
C GLY A 86 -11.94 -15.85 -9.66
N ASP A 87 -11.05 -16.69 -10.20
CA ASP A 87 -11.04 -17.05 -11.63
C ASP A 87 -12.29 -17.86 -12.03
N ASP A 88 -12.94 -18.53 -11.07
CA ASP A 88 -14.21 -19.26 -11.23
C ASP A 88 -15.48 -18.38 -11.17
N GLY A 89 -15.27 -17.06 -11.15
CA GLY A 89 -16.33 -16.05 -11.09
C GLY A 89 -16.95 -15.82 -9.71
N ARG A 90 -16.49 -16.53 -8.67
CA ARG A 90 -16.87 -16.22 -7.29
C ARG A 90 -16.20 -14.95 -6.81
N TRP A 91 -16.77 -14.37 -5.77
CA TRP A 91 -16.22 -13.23 -5.06
C TRP A 91 -15.94 -13.63 -3.63
N ALA A 92 -14.72 -13.37 -3.16
CA ALA A 92 -14.43 -13.29 -1.74
C ALA A 92 -15.16 -12.05 -1.21
N VAL A 93 -15.98 -12.23 -0.18
CA VAL A 93 -16.78 -11.16 0.43
C VAL A 93 -16.75 -11.25 1.94
N GLU A 94 -16.94 -10.11 2.59
CA GLU A 94 -17.22 -10.02 4.01
C GLU A 94 -18.64 -9.46 4.21
N LEU A 95 -19.43 -10.10 5.07
CA LEU A 95 -20.70 -9.53 5.52
C LEU A 95 -20.48 -8.77 6.82
N ARG A 96 -20.90 -7.51 6.83
CA ARG A 96 -20.86 -6.63 8.00
C ARG A 96 -22.25 -6.14 8.39
N GLU A 97 -22.39 -5.78 9.65
CA GLU A 97 -23.58 -5.08 10.16
C GLU A 97 -23.28 -3.58 10.27
N PRO A 98 -24.19 -2.70 9.82
CA PRO A 98 -24.10 -1.29 10.18
C PRO A 98 -24.11 -1.12 11.70
N ASP A 99 -23.20 -0.33 12.25
CA ASP A 99 -23.10 -0.09 13.70
C ASP A 99 -23.85 1.16 14.18
N GLY A 100 -24.48 1.89 13.27
CA GLY A 100 -25.24 3.11 13.57
C GLY A 100 -24.42 4.41 13.48
N ASN A 101 -23.09 4.33 13.45
CA ASN A 101 -22.17 5.49 13.33
C ASN A 101 -21.67 5.68 11.89
N GLY A 102 -22.26 4.94 10.95
CA GLY A 102 -21.89 4.91 9.54
C GLY A 102 -20.67 4.04 9.24
N THR A 103 -20.13 3.34 10.25
CA THR A 103 -19.13 2.27 10.09
C THR A 103 -19.83 0.91 10.15
N THR A 104 -19.05 -0.17 10.16
CA THR A 104 -19.60 -1.51 10.21
C THR A 104 -18.80 -2.41 11.13
N ARG A 105 -19.48 -3.37 11.76
CA ARG A 105 -18.88 -4.40 12.63
C ARG A 105 -19.01 -5.80 12.02
N ALA A 106 -18.13 -6.71 12.44
CA ALA A 106 -18.15 -8.08 11.97
C ALA A 106 -19.51 -8.72 12.25
N ARG A 107 -20.04 -9.45 11.26
CA ARG A 107 -21.31 -10.16 11.42
C ARG A 107 -21.07 -11.60 11.89
N ALA A 108 -21.45 -11.87 13.13
CA ALA A 108 -21.42 -13.21 13.69
C ALA A 108 -22.47 -14.13 13.03
N GLY A 109 -22.23 -15.44 13.05
CA GLY A 109 -23.19 -16.46 12.61
C GLY A 109 -23.38 -16.55 11.09
N THR A 110 -22.41 -16.05 10.33
CA THR A 110 -22.38 -16.22 8.86
C THR A 110 -22.13 -17.70 8.53
N ARG A 111 -22.92 -18.28 7.61
CA ARG A 111 -22.84 -19.69 7.22
C ARG A 111 -23.06 -19.90 5.73
N ALA A 112 -22.63 -21.06 5.22
CA ALA A 112 -22.93 -21.51 3.86
C ALA A 112 -24.44 -21.46 3.57
N GLY A 113 -24.80 -21.05 2.36
CA GLY A 113 -26.19 -20.84 1.93
C GLY A 113 -26.82 -19.52 2.37
N THR A 114 -26.13 -18.69 3.17
CA THR A 114 -26.61 -17.35 3.54
C THR A 114 -26.81 -16.52 2.28
N GLY A 115 -28.06 -16.08 2.06
CA GLY A 115 -28.44 -15.26 0.91
C GLY A 115 -28.57 -13.79 1.27
N VAL A 116 -27.97 -12.93 0.46
CA VAL A 116 -28.11 -11.47 0.53
C VAL A 116 -28.79 -10.97 -0.74
N ARG A 117 -29.89 -10.23 -0.59
CA ARG A 117 -30.48 -9.47 -1.70
C ARG A 117 -29.67 -8.19 -1.89
N LEU A 118 -29.09 -8.05 -3.07
CA LEU A 118 -28.38 -6.86 -3.51
C LEU A 118 -29.37 -5.87 -4.15
N PRO A 119 -28.99 -4.58 -4.27
CA PRO A 119 -29.68 -3.63 -5.12
C PRO A 119 -29.83 -4.15 -6.56
N GLY A 120 -30.85 -3.66 -7.28
CA GLY A 120 -31.15 -4.13 -8.65
C GLY A 120 -31.76 -5.54 -8.73
N GLY A 121 -32.17 -6.13 -7.59
CA GLY A 121 -32.84 -7.44 -7.54
C GLY A 121 -31.88 -8.64 -7.55
N GLY A 122 -30.58 -8.42 -7.55
CA GLY A 122 -29.58 -9.48 -7.51
C GLY A 122 -29.55 -10.25 -6.20
N ARG A 123 -29.07 -11.50 -6.26
CA ARG A 123 -28.84 -12.34 -5.08
C ARG A 123 -27.37 -12.74 -5.01
N LEU A 124 -26.78 -12.57 -3.83
CA LEU A 124 -25.47 -13.10 -3.46
C LEU A 124 -25.68 -14.28 -2.51
N VAL A 125 -24.95 -15.37 -2.72
CA VAL A 125 -25.03 -16.58 -1.88
C VAL A 125 -23.64 -16.94 -1.41
N LEU A 126 -23.45 -17.04 -0.10
CA LEU A 126 -22.21 -17.55 0.46
C LEU A 126 -22.15 -19.06 0.26
N GLU A 127 -21.05 -19.57 -0.28
CA GLU A 127 -20.85 -20.99 -0.57
C GLU A 127 -19.98 -21.64 0.52
N GLU A 128 -18.78 -21.12 0.74
CA GLU A 128 -17.81 -21.67 1.71
C GLU A 128 -16.88 -20.57 2.27
N PRO A 129 -16.28 -20.76 3.46
CA PRO A 129 -15.25 -19.86 3.97
C PRO A 129 -14.07 -19.74 2.99
N LEU A 130 -13.49 -18.55 2.87
CA LEU A 130 -12.31 -18.31 2.03
C LEU A 130 -11.10 -19.11 2.53
N SER A 131 -10.94 -19.20 3.84
CA SER A 131 -9.88 -19.97 4.50
C SER A 131 -10.50 -20.86 5.58
N ALA A 132 -9.96 -22.06 5.78
CA ALA A 132 -10.43 -22.97 6.83
C ALA A 132 -10.19 -22.43 8.26
N ARG A 133 -9.36 -21.38 8.39
CA ARG A 133 -9.01 -20.75 9.67
C ARG A 133 -9.73 -19.42 9.91
N GLY A 134 -10.42 -18.88 8.89
CA GLY A 134 -11.05 -17.58 8.92
C GLY A 134 -12.57 -17.68 8.81
N GLU A 135 -13.28 -17.12 9.79
CA GLU A 135 -14.75 -17.09 9.78
C GLU A 135 -15.32 -15.86 9.04
N ARG A 136 -14.44 -14.92 8.68
CA ARG A 136 -14.79 -13.56 8.21
C ARG A 136 -15.09 -13.50 6.72
N LEU A 137 -14.17 -13.97 5.88
CA LEU A 137 -14.27 -13.91 4.42
C LEU A 137 -14.86 -15.21 3.86
N TRP A 138 -15.72 -15.06 2.86
CA TRP A 138 -16.44 -16.17 2.25
C TRP A 138 -16.37 -16.09 0.74
N TRP A 139 -16.20 -17.23 0.08
CA TRP A 139 -16.49 -17.34 -1.34
C TRP A 139 -17.99 -17.27 -1.56
N ALA A 140 -18.42 -16.40 -2.47
CA ALA A 140 -19.81 -16.16 -2.76
C ALA A 140 -20.07 -16.04 -4.26
N ARG A 141 -21.25 -16.48 -4.69
CA ARG A 141 -21.71 -16.34 -6.06
C ARG A 141 -22.86 -15.36 -6.15
N ALA A 142 -22.76 -14.43 -7.09
CA ALA A 142 -23.81 -13.47 -7.38
C ALA A 142 -24.58 -13.91 -8.63
N SER A 143 -25.90 -13.71 -8.62
CA SER A 143 -26.77 -13.92 -9.78
C SER A 143 -26.79 -12.72 -10.75
N VAL A 144 -25.92 -11.74 -10.55
CA VAL A 144 -25.88 -10.45 -11.26
C VAL A 144 -24.43 -10.05 -11.56
N ASP A 145 -24.24 -9.11 -12.49
CA ASP A 145 -22.94 -8.47 -12.70
C ASP A 145 -22.58 -7.63 -11.48
N VAL A 146 -21.75 -8.19 -10.59
CA VAL A 146 -21.25 -7.51 -9.40
C VAL A 146 -20.61 -6.17 -9.76
N ARG A 147 -19.89 -6.08 -10.89
CA ARG A 147 -19.22 -4.83 -11.28
C ARG A 147 -20.22 -3.72 -11.60
N GLY A 148 -21.33 -4.04 -12.26
CA GLY A 148 -22.44 -3.12 -12.45
C GLY A 148 -23.00 -2.63 -11.11
N VAL A 149 -23.24 -3.55 -10.17
CA VAL A 149 -23.72 -3.21 -8.82
C VAL A 149 -22.72 -2.31 -8.07
N LEU A 150 -21.42 -2.59 -8.13
CA LEU A 150 -20.39 -1.74 -7.52
C LEU A 150 -20.37 -0.33 -8.11
N ARG A 151 -20.50 -0.20 -9.44
CA ARG A 151 -20.52 1.10 -10.11
C ARG A 151 -21.76 1.93 -9.77
N GLU A 152 -22.93 1.30 -9.68
CA GLU A 152 -24.21 2.01 -9.50
C GLU A 152 -24.56 2.24 -8.02
N HIS A 153 -24.20 1.30 -7.14
CA HIS A 153 -24.66 1.28 -5.76
C HIS A 153 -23.53 1.12 -4.73
N GLY A 154 -22.29 0.96 -5.20
CA GLY A 154 -21.13 0.81 -4.35
C GLY A 154 -20.67 2.13 -3.73
N ARG A 155 -19.96 2.00 -2.62
CA ARG A 155 -19.15 3.07 -2.02
C ARG A 155 -17.81 2.49 -1.55
N PRO A 156 -16.77 3.31 -1.35
CA PRO A 156 -15.55 2.83 -0.73
C PRO A 156 -15.80 2.17 0.62
N ILE A 157 -14.97 1.21 1.00
CA ILE A 157 -14.99 0.69 2.37
C ILE A 157 -14.52 1.81 3.30
N ARG A 158 -15.34 2.14 4.30
CA ARG A 158 -15.03 3.18 5.26
C ARG A 158 -14.11 2.62 6.34
N TYR A 159 -12.94 3.24 6.52
CA TYR A 159 -12.07 2.94 7.65
C TYR A 159 -12.71 3.35 8.97
N SER A 160 -12.57 2.50 9.99
CA SER A 160 -13.20 2.68 11.30
C SER A 160 -12.76 3.96 12.02
N TYR A 161 -11.52 4.42 11.81
CA TYR A 161 -10.99 5.65 12.42
C TYR A 161 -11.51 6.95 11.78
N THR A 162 -12.18 6.88 10.62
CA THR A 162 -12.63 8.08 9.90
C THR A 162 -13.94 8.63 10.45
N THR A 163 -14.11 9.95 10.41
CA THR A 163 -15.32 10.62 10.93
C THR A 163 -16.55 10.47 10.03
N ARG A 164 -16.36 10.23 8.73
CA ARG A 164 -17.43 10.14 7.74
C ARG A 164 -16.99 9.39 6.49
N ASP A 165 -17.95 8.97 5.68
CA ASP A 165 -17.71 8.44 4.34
C ASP A 165 -16.98 9.48 3.46
N GLN A 166 -16.10 8.99 2.60
CA GLN A 166 -15.38 9.80 1.62
C GLN A 166 -15.75 9.36 0.20
N PRO A 167 -15.77 10.28 -0.78
CA PRO A 167 -16.02 9.90 -2.17
C PRO A 167 -14.88 9.02 -2.69
N LEU A 168 -15.15 8.19 -3.71
CA LEU A 168 -14.16 7.28 -4.28
C LEU A 168 -12.88 8.00 -4.74
N SER A 169 -12.98 9.25 -5.22
CA SER A 169 -11.83 10.06 -5.64
C SER A 169 -10.78 10.30 -4.54
N VAL A 170 -11.17 10.26 -3.26
CA VAL A 170 -10.27 10.38 -2.11
C VAL A 170 -9.38 9.13 -1.94
N TYR A 171 -9.87 7.97 -2.37
CA TYR A 171 -9.17 6.68 -2.31
C TYR A 171 -8.34 6.39 -3.56
N GLN A 172 -8.61 7.08 -4.67
CA GLN A 172 -7.83 6.90 -5.89
C GLN A 172 -6.51 7.65 -5.86
N THR A 173 -5.43 6.92 -6.16
CA THR A 173 -4.10 7.49 -6.35
C THR A 173 -3.95 8.07 -7.76
N VAL A 174 -2.97 8.94 -7.97
CA VAL A 174 -2.66 9.48 -9.31
C VAL A 174 -2.08 8.43 -10.27
N PHE A 175 -1.72 7.25 -9.75
CA PHE A 175 -1.19 6.14 -10.54
C PHE A 175 -2.25 5.10 -10.89
N ALA A 176 -3.48 5.23 -10.39
CA ALA A 176 -4.55 4.29 -10.67
C ALA A 176 -4.84 4.25 -12.19
N LEU A 177 -4.75 3.05 -12.77
CA LEU A 177 -5.06 2.80 -14.18
C LEU A 177 -6.31 1.93 -14.29
N PRO A 178 -7.23 2.20 -15.23
CA PRO A 178 -8.36 1.31 -15.48
C PRO A 178 -7.89 -0.10 -15.87
N SER A 179 -8.46 -1.13 -15.24
CA SER A 179 -8.28 -2.52 -15.70
C SER A 179 -9.26 -2.85 -16.83
N ALA A 180 -8.80 -3.59 -17.85
CA ALA A 180 -9.64 -4.00 -18.98
C ALA A 180 -10.85 -4.86 -18.55
N ASP A 181 -10.68 -5.68 -17.51
CA ASP A 181 -11.74 -6.50 -16.92
C ASP A 181 -12.47 -5.79 -15.76
N GLY A 182 -12.18 -4.51 -15.50
CA GLY A 182 -12.73 -3.75 -14.39
C GLY A 182 -12.31 -4.26 -13.00
N ALA A 183 -11.26 -5.08 -12.92
CA ALA A 183 -10.64 -5.45 -11.66
C ALA A 183 -9.97 -4.25 -10.98
N GLY A 184 -9.77 -4.38 -9.67
CA GLY A 184 -9.23 -3.34 -8.82
C GLY A 184 -9.16 -3.83 -7.39
N SER A 185 -8.63 -2.98 -6.52
CA SER A 185 -8.52 -3.26 -5.11
C SER A 185 -9.78 -2.86 -4.34
N ALA A 186 -10.17 -3.64 -3.34
CA ALA A 186 -11.10 -3.18 -2.31
C ALA A 186 -10.45 -2.10 -1.42
N GLU A 187 -9.15 -2.26 -1.14
CA GLU A 187 -8.35 -1.33 -0.32
C GLU A 187 -7.38 -0.52 -1.17
N MET A 188 -7.25 0.78 -0.92
CA MET A 188 -6.36 1.62 -1.73
C MET A 188 -4.87 1.35 -1.46
N PRO A 189 -3.99 1.53 -2.47
CA PRO A 189 -2.55 1.61 -2.25
C PRO A 189 -2.17 2.95 -1.59
N SER A 190 -2.48 3.08 -0.30
CA SER A 190 -2.51 4.34 0.46
C SER A 190 -1.19 5.11 0.51
N ALA A 191 -0.04 4.43 0.49
CA ALA A 191 1.28 5.08 0.47
C ALA A 191 1.49 5.99 -0.76
N ALA A 192 0.81 5.70 -1.87
CA ALA A 192 0.85 6.52 -3.08
C ALA A 192 -0.20 7.65 -3.10
N ARG A 193 -1.09 7.72 -2.10
CA ARG A 193 -2.15 8.72 -2.04
C ARG A 193 -1.63 10.15 -2.06
N PRO A 194 -0.57 10.53 -1.33
CA PRO A 194 -0.13 11.91 -1.29
C PRO A 194 0.45 12.44 -2.61
N PHE A 195 0.76 11.58 -3.58
CA PHE A 195 1.28 12.05 -4.87
C PHE A 195 0.24 12.89 -5.62
N THR A 196 0.69 14.01 -6.18
CA THR A 196 -0.05 14.86 -7.11
C THR A 196 0.58 14.78 -8.50
N ALA A 197 -0.18 15.10 -9.55
CA ALA A 197 0.36 15.14 -10.91
C ALA A 197 1.55 16.11 -11.02
N ARG A 198 1.50 17.25 -10.31
CA ARG A 198 2.58 18.22 -10.20
C ARG A 198 3.84 17.60 -9.59
N LEU A 199 3.70 16.90 -8.46
CA LEU A 199 4.83 16.24 -7.80
C LEU A 199 5.45 15.14 -8.67
N VAL A 200 4.62 14.35 -9.35
CA VAL A 200 5.10 13.32 -10.30
C VAL A 200 5.88 13.96 -11.45
N ALA A 201 5.37 15.04 -12.04
CA ALA A 201 6.07 15.75 -13.11
C ALA A 201 7.42 16.31 -12.64
N GLU A 202 7.49 16.86 -11.42
CA GLU A 202 8.73 17.35 -10.83
C GLU A 202 9.75 16.21 -10.64
N LEU A 203 9.32 15.07 -10.10
CA LEU A 203 10.17 13.88 -9.94
C LEU A 203 10.75 13.41 -11.28
N VAL A 204 9.90 13.29 -12.31
CA VAL A 204 10.35 12.91 -13.66
C VAL A 204 11.35 13.94 -14.21
N SER A 205 11.10 15.23 -14.04
CA SER A 205 12.01 16.30 -14.51
C SER A 205 13.39 16.24 -13.85
N ARG A 206 13.48 15.68 -12.63
CA ARG A 206 14.73 15.45 -11.90
C ARG A 206 15.38 14.10 -12.21
N GLY A 207 14.83 13.34 -13.15
CA GLY A 207 15.37 12.05 -13.58
C GLY A 207 14.99 10.87 -12.69
N VAL A 208 13.95 11.01 -11.84
CA VAL A 208 13.34 9.87 -11.14
C VAL A 208 12.44 9.11 -12.12
N GLN A 209 12.56 7.79 -12.14
CA GLN A 209 11.81 6.91 -13.02
C GLN A 209 10.64 6.26 -12.26
N PHE A 210 9.64 5.77 -12.99
CA PHE A 210 8.50 5.04 -12.42
C PHE A 210 8.33 3.68 -13.10
N ALA A 211 8.13 2.63 -12.32
CA ALA A 211 7.79 1.29 -12.79
C ALA A 211 6.40 0.89 -12.28
N PRO A 212 5.39 0.79 -13.15
CA PRO A 212 4.04 0.40 -12.75
C PRO A 212 3.97 -1.11 -12.46
N VAL A 213 3.33 -1.49 -11.37
CA VAL A 213 2.94 -2.87 -11.06
C VAL A 213 1.46 -2.92 -10.68
N VAL A 214 0.89 -4.11 -10.57
CA VAL A 214 -0.47 -4.31 -10.09
C VAL A 214 -0.45 -5.28 -8.93
N LEU A 215 -1.11 -4.91 -7.83
CA LEU A 215 -1.60 -5.84 -6.81
C LEU A 215 -3.02 -5.40 -6.44
N HIS A 216 -4.00 -6.24 -6.74
CA HIS A 216 -5.40 -6.04 -6.37
C HIS A 216 -5.62 -6.51 -4.93
N THR A 217 -5.46 -5.58 -4.00
CA THR A 217 -5.67 -5.81 -2.58
C THR A 217 -7.14 -5.96 -2.26
N GLY A 218 -7.51 -7.03 -1.56
CA GLY A 218 -8.88 -7.18 -1.08
C GLY A 218 -9.08 -6.57 0.31
N VAL A 219 -10.18 -6.94 0.97
CA VAL A 219 -10.57 -6.41 2.28
C VAL A 219 -9.61 -6.90 3.36
N SER A 220 -8.71 -6.01 3.77
CA SER A 220 -7.98 -6.14 5.03
C SER A 220 -8.78 -5.40 6.09
N SER A 221 -9.54 -6.14 6.92
CA SER A 221 -9.93 -5.52 8.19
C SER A 221 -8.69 -5.57 9.08
N ALA A 222 -8.33 -4.46 9.71
CA ALA A 222 -7.38 -4.35 10.84
C ALA A 222 -7.70 -5.30 12.03
N GLU A 223 -8.65 -6.20 11.84
CA GLU A 223 -9.07 -7.23 12.76
C GLU A 223 -8.41 -8.54 12.31
N VAL A 224 -7.37 -8.93 13.06
CA VAL A 224 -6.85 -10.30 13.23
C VAL A 224 -5.64 -10.69 12.37
N HIS A 225 -4.70 -11.36 13.05
CA HIS A 225 -3.49 -12.06 12.61
C HIS A 225 -3.73 -13.20 11.59
N GLU A 226 -4.68 -13.03 10.65
CA GLU A 226 -4.88 -13.98 9.55
C GLU A 226 -3.74 -13.79 8.54
N PRO A 227 -3.09 -14.88 8.06
CA PRO A 227 -2.15 -14.77 6.96
C PRO A 227 -2.86 -14.16 5.74
N PRO A 228 -2.17 -13.35 4.93
CA PRO A 228 -2.78 -12.82 3.71
C PRO A 228 -3.20 -13.99 2.82
N TYR A 229 -4.44 -13.96 2.34
CA TYR A 229 -4.89 -14.88 1.31
C TYR A 229 -4.37 -14.43 -0.06
N ALA A 230 -4.49 -15.30 -1.05
CA ALA A 230 -4.04 -15.04 -2.40
C ALA A 230 -4.68 -13.76 -3.00
N GLU A 231 -3.83 -12.88 -3.52
CA GLU A 231 -4.24 -11.65 -4.21
C GLU A 231 -3.72 -11.64 -5.64
N ARG A 232 -4.49 -11.05 -6.57
CA ARG A 232 -4.06 -10.98 -7.98
C ARG A 232 -2.98 -9.93 -8.13
N PHE A 233 -1.89 -10.29 -8.81
CA PHE A 233 -0.79 -9.38 -9.09
C PHE A 233 -0.33 -9.50 -10.54
N ALA A 234 0.33 -8.44 -11.01
CA ALA A 234 1.06 -8.44 -12.27
C ALA A 234 2.27 -7.52 -12.22
N VAL A 235 3.39 -8.00 -12.73
CA VAL A 235 4.60 -7.23 -13.00
C VAL A 235 4.83 -7.27 -14.52
N PRO A 236 4.53 -6.17 -15.24
CA PRO A 236 4.75 -6.11 -16.68
C PRO A 236 6.22 -6.25 -17.06
N GLU A 237 6.48 -6.73 -18.28
CA GLU A 237 7.84 -6.89 -18.80
C GLU A 237 8.65 -5.58 -18.78
N ALA A 238 8.04 -4.45 -19.14
CA ALA A 238 8.69 -3.16 -19.09
C ALA A 238 9.15 -2.78 -17.67
N SER A 239 8.32 -3.07 -16.66
CA SER A 239 8.64 -2.81 -15.26
C SER A 239 9.75 -3.73 -14.76
N ALA A 240 9.70 -5.02 -15.09
CA ALA A 240 10.75 -5.98 -14.77
C ALA A 240 12.11 -5.54 -15.37
N ARG A 241 12.13 -5.12 -16.64
CA ARG A 241 13.34 -4.61 -17.31
C ARG A 241 13.88 -3.36 -16.62
N LEU A 242 13.05 -2.35 -16.34
CA LEU A 242 13.49 -1.14 -15.64
C LEU A 242 14.09 -1.43 -14.26
N ILE A 243 13.46 -2.32 -13.49
CA ILE A 243 13.96 -2.74 -12.18
C ILE A 243 15.33 -3.40 -12.31
N ASN A 244 15.46 -4.39 -13.21
CA ASN A 244 16.71 -5.10 -13.42
C ASN A 244 17.83 -4.17 -13.94
N ASP A 245 17.50 -3.20 -14.79
CA ASP A 245 18.47 -2.21 -15.30
C ASP A 245 19.03 -1.34 -14.17
N VAL A 246 18.18 -0.92 -13.22
CA VAL A 246 18.62 -0.17 -12.04
C VAL A 246 19.51 -1.02 -11.16
N LYS A 247 19.13 -2.27 -10.85
CA LYS A 247 19.96 -3.20 -10.06
C LYS A 247 21.31 -3.48 -10.73
N ALA A 248 21.32 -3.78 -12.03
CA ALA A 248 22.55 -4.02 -12.77
C ALA A 248 23.45 -2.77 -12.84
N ASN A 249 22.86 -1.56 -12.89
CA ASN A 249 23.62 -0.30 -12.80
C ASN A 249 24.26 -0.10 -11.42
N GLN A 250 23.58 -0.50 -10.33
CA GLN A 250 24.16 -0.46 -8.98
C GLN A 250 25.38 -1.37 -8.89
N GLU A 251 25.24 -2.64 -9.27
CA GLU A 251 26.33 -3.63 -9.23
C GLU A 251 27.57 -3.17 -10.00
N ARG A 252 27.38 -2.63 -11.21
CA ARG A 252 28.48 -2.08 -12.02
C ARG A 252 29.20 -0.92 -11.34
N ARG A 253 28.48 -0.07 -10.61
CA ARG A 253 29.06 1.08 -9.89
C ARG A 253 29.80 0.66 -8.63
N GLU A 254 29.31 -0.37 -7.95
CA GLU A 254 29.97 -0.93 -6.76
C GLU A 254 31.28 -1.61 -7.11
N ALA A 255 31.32 -2.35 -8.22
CA ALA A 255 32.48 -3.07 -8.73
C ALA A 255 33.62 -2.17 -9.25
N LEU A 256 33.37 -0.89 -9.55
CA LEU A 256 34.39 0.01 -10.08
C LEU A 256 35.39 0.44 -8.97
N PRO A 257 36.72 0.28 -9.18
CA PRO A 257 37.71 0.75 -8.21
C PRO A 257 37.61 2.26 -7.98
N TRP A 258 37.66 2.68 -6.72
CA TRP A 258 37.63 4.10 -6.38
C TRP A 258 38.93 4.78 -6.80
N LYS A 259 38.87 5.74 -7.73
CA LYS A 259 40.07 6.40 -8.28
C LYS A 259 40.16 7.92 -8.04
N GLY A 260 39.30 8.53 -7.21
CA GLY A 260 39.36 9.98 -6.95
C GLY A 260 38.67 10.40 -5.65
N GLY A 261 39.20 11.39 -4.93
CA GLY A 261 38.86 11.74 -3.54
C GLY A 261 37.53 12.49 -3.28
N GLY A 262 36.49 12.35 -4.10
CA GLY A 262 35.19 13.00 -3.83
C GLY A 262 34.05 12.00 -3.91
N GLY A 263 33.26 11.81 -2.84
CA GLY A 263 32.41 10.64 -2.52
C GLY A 263 31.67 9.91 -3.67
N ARG A 264 31.57 8.56 -3.55
CA ARG A 264 30.90 7.68 -4.52
C ARG A 264 29.44 8.10 -4.68
N ARG A 265 29.02 8.55 -5.87
CA ARG A 265 27.60 8.58 -6.23
C ARG A 265 27.10 7.14 -6.38
N ALA A 266 26.36 6.66 -5.38
CA ALA A 266 25.66 5.38 -5.43
C ALA A 266 24.81 5.28 -6.72
N GLY A 267 24.59 4.05 -7.21
CA GLY A 267 23.63 3.81 -8.30
C GLY A 267 22.22 4.25 -7.90
N GLY A 268 21.32 4.35 -8.89
CA GLY A 268 19.90 4.59 -8.63
C GLY A 268 19.32 3.49 -7.76
N ARG A 269 18.32 3.79 -6.93
CA ARG A 269 17.69 2.85 -5.99
C ARG A 269 16.33 2.39 -6.47
N VAL A 270 15.96 1.14 -6.20
CA VAL A 270 14.59 0.64 -6.38
C VAL A 270 13.81 0.90 -5.10
N ILE A 271 12.91 1.88 -5.14
CA ILE A 271 12.09 2.29 -3.99
C ILE A 271 10.65 1.88 -4.25
N ALA A 272 10.11 0.98 -3.45
CA ALA A 272 8.72 0.60 -3.52
C ALA A 272 7.83 1.67 -2.89
N VAL A 273 6.72 2.02 -3.54
CA VAL A 273 5.69 2.90 -3.00
C VAL A 273 4.55 2.04 -2.47
N GLY A 274 4.66 1.70 -1.18
CA GLY A 274 3.74 0.85 -0.44
C GLY A 274 4.17 -0.62 -0.38
N THR A 275 3.71 -1.28 0.68
CA THR A 275 3.94 -2.71 0.94
C THR A 275 3.38 -3.61 -0.15
N THR A 276 2.33 -3.15 -0.85
CA THR A 276 1.74 -3.84 -2.01
C THR A 276 2.69 -3.90 -3.21
N ALA A 277 3.44 -2.83 -3.47
CA ALA A 277 4.46 -2.80 -4.53
C ALA A 277 5.65 -3.72 -4.19
N VAL A 278 6.05 -3.78 -2.92
CA VAL A 278 7.07 -4.74 -2.44
C VAL A 278 6.62 -6.17 -2.74
N ARG A 279 5.40 -6.55 -2.32
CA ARG A 279 4.89 -7.91 -2.55
C ARG A 279 4.82 -8.27 -4.02
N ALA A 280 4.32 -7.37 -4.88
CA ALA A 280 4.24 -7.63 -6.31
C ALA A 280 5.62 -7.91 -6.93
N VAL A 281 6.60 -7.05 -6.64
CA VAL A 281 7.97 -7.20 -7.17
C VAL A 281 8.67 -8.43 -6.60
N GLU A 282 8.60 -8.64 -5.30
CA GLU A 282 9.25 -9.77 -4.63
C GLU A 282 8.62 -11.13 -5.00
N SER A 283 7.36 -11.14 -5.43
CA SER A 283 6.71 -12.34 -5.99
C SER A 283 7.18 -12.66 -7.41
N ALA A 284 7.67 -11.65 -8.13
CA ALA A 284 8.19 -11.77 -9.49
C ALA A 284 9.73 -11.95 -9.53
N ALA A 285 10.40 -11.87 -8.38
CA ALA A 285 11.84 -12.02 -8.25
C ALA A 285 12.23 -13.50 -8.08
N GLY A 286 13.19 -13.96 -8.87
CA GLY A 286 13.82 -15.27 -8.66
C GLY A 286 14.80 -15.26 -7.48
N ASP A 287 15.32 -16.44 -7.12
CA ASP A 287 16.37 -16.56 -6.10
C ASP A 287 17.69 -15.89 -6.52
N ASP A 288 17.87 -15.65 -7.81
CA ASP A 288 18.95 -14.87 -8.40
C ASP A 288 18.77 -13.35 -8.25
N GLY A 289 17.68 -12.90 -7.62
CA GLY A 289 17.36 -11.47 -7.48
C GLY A 289 16.88 -10.80 -8.77
N VAL A 290 16.71 -11.56 -9.87
CA VAL A 290 16.25 -11.03 -11.16
C VAL A 290 14.73 -11.03 -11.20
N VAL A 291 14.14 -9.88 -11.49
CA VAL A 291 12.69 -9.73 -11.67
C VAL A 291 12.29 -10.19 -13.05
N ARG A 292 11.26 -11.04 -13.13
CA ARG A 292 10.70 -11.54 -14.39
C ARG A 292 9.28 -11.03 -14.56
N ALA A 293 8.84 -10.85 -15.79
CA ALA A 293 7.44 -10.57 -16.05
C ALA A 293 6.59 -11.72 -15.49
N ALA A 294 5.57 -11.40 -14.71
CA ALA A 294 4.73 -12.39 -14.04
C ALA A 294 3.33 -11.84 -13.82
N GLU A 295 2.33 -12.72 -13.90
CA GLU A 295 0.95 -12.44 -13.52
C GLU A 295 0.35 -13.67 -12.85
N GLY A 296 -0.64 -13.46 -12.00
CA GLY A 296 -1.35 -14.54 -11.33
C GLY A 296 -1.71 -14.16 -9.90
N TRP A 297 -1.52 -15.10 -8.98
CA TRP A 297 -1.87 -14.97 -7.58
C TRP A 297 -0.63 -14.98 -6.71
N THR A 298 -0.56 -14.08 -5.71
CA THR A 298 0.51 -14.06 -4.73
C THR A 298 -0.03 -14.21 -3.31
N GLU A 299 0.55 -15.15 -2.58
CA GLU A 299 0.38 -15.35 -1.14
C GLU A 299 1.64 -14.93 -0.38
N LEU A 300 2.57 -14.24 -1.05
CA LEU A 300 3.88 -13.93 -0.48
C LEU A 300 3.74 -13.06 0.77
N VAL A 301 4.28 -13.57 1.88
CA VAL A 301 4.55 -12.84 3.12
C VAL A 301 6.03 -12.51 3.17
N VAL A 302 6.36 -11.23 3.26
CA VAL A 302 7.74 -10.77 3.43
C VAL A 302 8.03 -10.66 4.93
N THR A 303 9.02 -11.43 5.39
CA THR A 303 9.46 -11.44 6.80
C THR A 303 10.95 -11.13 6.90
N PRO A 304 11.47 -10.76 8.08
CA PRO A 304 12.90 -10.50 8.28
C PRO A 304 13.79 -11.69 7.92
N GLU A 305 13.32 -12.92 8.15
CA GLU A 305 14.08 -14.15 7.86
C GLU A 305 14.24 -14.38 6.35
N ARG A 306 13.23 -14.03 5.55
CA ARG A 306 13.30 -14.07 4.09
C ARG A 306 14.10 -12.89 3.54
N GLY A 307 13.87 -11.70 4.11
CA GLY A 307 14.35 -10.42 3.58
C GLY A 307 13.65 -10.00 2.28
N VAL A 308 14.18 -8.96 1.66
CA VAL A 308 13.86 -8.50 0.30
C VAL A 308 15.07 -8.69 -0.61
N ARG A 309 14.84 -8.98 -1.89
CA ARG A 309 15.92 -9.20 -2.87
C ARG A 309 16.13 -8.00 -3.78
N VAL A 310 15.07 -7.25 -4.04
CA VAL A 310 15.04 -6.26 -5.11
C VAL A 310 14.93 -4.83 -4.57
N VAL A 311 14.09 -4.64 -3.56
CA VAL A 311 13.73 -3.32 -3.04
C VAL A 311 14.84 -2.80 -2.12
N ASP A 312 15.36 -1.61 -2.42
CA ASP A 312 16.38 -0.94 -1.61
C ASP A 312 15.76 0.02 -0.57
N GLY A 313 14.53 0.49 -0.82
CA GLY A 313 13.83 1.43 0.05
C GLY A 313 12.31 1.35 -0.09
N LEU A 314 11.59 1.91 0.88
CA LEU A 314 10.15 1.82 0.97
C LEU A 314 9.55 3.17 1.36
N LEU A 315 8.62 3.68 0.56
CA LEU A 315 7.71 4.74 0.97
C LEU A 315 6.41 4.10 1.45
N THR A 316 6.05 4.28 2.72
CA THR A 316 4.86 3.66 3.34
C THR A 316 4.10 4.67 4.20
N GLY A 317 2.82 4.40 4.49
CA GLY A 317 2.15 5.05 5.61
C GLY A 317 2.70 4.58 6.96
N LEU A 318 2.34 5.30 8.02
CA LEU A 318 2.58 4.86 9.40
C LEU A 318 1.43 3.95 9.84
N HIS A 319 1.77 2.70 10.17
CA HIS A 319 0.81 1.67 10.55
C HIS A 319 1.06 1.24 11.98
N GLU A 320 -0.01 0.99 12.73
CA GLU A 320 0.12 0.23 13.97
C GLU A 320 0.87 -1.07 13.69
N PRO A 321 1.68 -1.57 14.65
CA PRO A 321 2.42 -2.81 14.50
C PRO A 321 1.47 -4.03 14.47
N GLU A 322 0.70 -4.15 13.41
CA GLU A 322 0.09 -5.39 12.96
C GLU A 322 1.19 -6.26 12.36
N ALA A 323 1.20 -7.55 12.71
CA ALA A 323 2.37 -8.40 12.53
C ALA A 323 2.91 -8.41 11.09
N SER A 324 2.08 -8.50 10.05
CA SER A 324 2.56 -8.67 8.67
C SER A 324 3.19 -7.41 8.05
N HIS A 325 2.62 -6.22 8.29
CA HIS A 325 3.19 -4.96 7.81
C HIS A 325 4.50 -4.64 8.51
N LEU A 326 4.53 -4.78 9.84
CA LEU A 326 5.74 -4.55 10.62
C LEU A 326 6.87 -5.49 10.19
N LEU A 327 6.60 -6.78 10.01
CA LEU A 327 7.58 -7.76 9.55
C LEU A 327 8.19 -7.38 8.20
N MET A 328 7.42 -6.81 7.28
CA MET A 328 7.93 -6.33 6.00
C MET A 328 8.80 -5.08 6.16
N LEU A 329 8.39 -4.12 6.99
CA LEU A 329 9.21 -2.93 7.28
C LEU A 329 10.55 -3.34 7.91
N GLU A 330 10.52 -4.30 8.84
CA GLU A 330 11.73 -4.87 9.45
C GLU A 330 12.60 -5.61 8.42
N ALA A 331 12.00 -6.33 7.46
CA ALA A 331 12.72 -6.99 6.37
C ALA A 331 13.44 -6.00 5.44
N VAL A 332 12.90 -4.79 5.26
CA VAL A 332 13.49 -3.74 4.42
C VAL A 332 14.52 -2.91 5.18
N ALA A 333 14.21 -2.47 6.40
CA ALA A 333 14.97 -1.46 7.12
C ALA A 333 15.85 -2.02 8.26
N GLY A 334 15.56 -3.25 8.69
CA GLY A 334 16.03 -3.77 9.96
C GLY A 334 15.26 -3.19 11.15
N ARG A 335 15.23 -3.95 12.24
CA ARG A 335 14.39 -3.65 13.39
C ARG A 335 14.69 -2.31 14.06
N ALA A 336 15.97 -2.02 14.28
CA ALA A 336 16.40 -0.82 14.98
C ALA A 336 15.98 0.47 14.25
N ALA A 337 15.99 0.45 12.92
CA ALA A 337 15.54 1.58 12.10
C ALA A 337 14.04 1.83 12.26
N VAL A 338 13.24 0.76 12.22
CA VAL A 338 11.78 0.83 12.40
C VAL A 338 11.43 1.35 13.79
N ASP A 339 11.98 0.73 14.84
CA ASP A 339 11.72 1.13 16.23
C ASP A 339 12.07 2.62 16.44
N ARG A 340 13.25 3.04 15.98
CA ARG A 340 13.69 4.44 16.11
C ARG A 340 12.80 5.41 15.34
N SER A 341 12.37 5.03 14.13
CA SER A 341 11.47 5.86 13.32
C SER A 341 10.08 6.00 13.94
N TYR A 342 9.54 4.94 14.55
CA TYR A 342 8.24 4.96 15.21
C TYR A 342 8.26 5.81 16.49
N GLU A 343 9.34 5.73 17.27
CA GLU A 343 9.55 6.63 18.42
C GLU A 343 9.56 8.10 17.99
N GLU A 344 10.29 8.44 16.92
CA GLU A 344 10.35 9.81 16.41
C GLU A 344 9.03 10.25 15.75
N ALA A 345 8.28 9.34 15.13
CA ALA A 345 6.95 9.62 14.60
C ALA A 345 5.97 9.98 15.73
N LEU A 346 5.97 9.21 16.82
CA LEU A 346 5.16 9.50 18.01
C LEU A 346 5.58 10.81 18.67
N ARG A 347 6.88 11.00 18.92
CA ARG A 347 7.42 12.23 19.51
C ARG A 347 7.08 13.45 18.66
N GLY A 348 7.15 13.29 17.34
CA GLY A 348 6.81 14.30 16.36
C GLY A 348 5.31 14.49 16.13
N LEU A 349 4.42 13.72 16.78
CA LEU A 349 2.97 13.77 16.59
C LEU A 349 2.56 13.60 15.12
N TYR A 350 3.19 12.65 14.43
CA TYR A 350 2.79 12.28 13.08
C TYR A 350 1.38 11.68 13.10
N LEU A 351 0.63 11.88 12.01
CA LEU A 351 -0.68 11.28 11.81
C LEU A 351 -0.55 9.90 11.16
N TRP A 352 -1.36 8.94 11.59
CA TRP A 352 -1.25 7.52 11.22
C TRP A 352 -2.42 7.07 10.34
N HIS A 353 -2.30 5.83 9.84
CA HIS A 353 -3.23 5.16 8.93
C HIS A 353 -3.23 5.73 7.50
N GLU A 354 -4.14 5.26 6.66
CA GLU A 354 -4.12 5.46 5.20
C GLU A 354 -4.27 6.92 4.74
N PHE A 355 -4.86 7.78 5.57
CA PHE A 355 -4.91 9.22 5.33
C PHE A 355 -3.80 10.00 6.02
N GLY A 356 -2.96 9.33 6.82
CA GLY A 356 -1.93 9.95 7.63
C GLY A 356 -0.72 10.45 6.87
N ASP A 357 0.33 10.68 7.64
CA ASP A 357 1.65 11.03 7.16
C ASP A 357 2.38 9.78 6.66
N VAL A 358 3.48 10.00 5.94
CA VAL A 358 4.24 8.93 5.29
C VAL A 358 5.67 8.85 5.81
N HIS A 359 6.27 7.68 5.64
CA HIS A 359 7.62 7.33 6.04
C HIS A 359 8.39 6.78 4.83
N LEU A 360 9.48 7.46 4.48
CA LEU A 360 10.44 7.02 3.48
C LEU A 360 11.64 6.36 4.18
N ILE A 361 11.76 5.07 3.97
CA ILE A 361 12.85 4.23 4.42
C ILE A 361 13.86 4.12 3.29
N LEU A 362 15.11 4.49 3.57
CA LEU A 362 16.22 4.43 2.63
C LEU A 362 17.40 3.67 3.27
N PRO A 363 18.28 3.09 2.45
CA PRO A 363 19.48 2.45 2.97
C PRO A 363 20.39 3.50 3.63
N GLU A 364 21.20 3.04 4.60
CA GLU A 364 22.26 3.88 5.17
C GLU A 364 23.21 4.34 4.06
N GLU A 365 23.48 5.63 4.03
CA GLU A 365 24.48 6.18 3.13
C GLU A 365 25.77 6.34 3.91
N ASN A 366 26.84 5.68 3.48
CA ASN A 366 28.14 5.82 4.13
C ASN A 366 28.55 7.31 4.17
N PRO A 367 28.88 7.87 5.35
CA PRO A 367 29.06 9.31 5.56
C PRO A 367 30.30 9.92 4.90
N HIS A 368 31.02 9.20 4.04
CA HIS A 368 32.15 9.76 3.27
C HIS A 368 31.73 10.66 2.10
N THR A 369 30.54 11.25 2.15
CA THR A 369 30.16 12.36 1.29
C THR A 369 30.32 13.64 2.11
N GLU A 370 31.56 14.13 2.18
CA GLU A 370 31.80 15.48 2.69
C GLU A 370 30.93 16.47 1.90
N HIS A 371 30.10 17.20 2.64
CA HIS A 371 29.33 18.32 2.14
C HIS A 371 30.27 19.33 1.48
N CYS A 372 30.17 19.49 0.16
CA CYS A 372 30.75 20.64 -0.54
C CYS A 372 29.91 21.88 -0.23
N ASP A 373 30.07 22.43 0.98
CA ASP A 373 29.75 23.82 1.27
C ASP A 373 31.00 24.67 1.03
N SER A 374 31.28 24.98 -0.23
CA SER A 374 32.09 26.16 -0.58
C SER A 374 31.88 26.54 -2.04
N ASN A 375 31.10 27.59 -2.26
CA ASN A 375 31.48 28.71 -3.12
C ASN A 375 30.44 29.84 -3.00
N HIS A 376 30.55 30.59 -1.90
CA HIS A 376 30.32 32.03 -1.97
C HIS A 376 31.68 32.72 -2.09
N ARG A 377 31.96 33.24 -3.29
CA ARG A 377 32.83 34.39 -3.51
C ARG A 377 32.21 35.26 -4.58
#